data_AF-A0A1X0RLA7-F1
#
_entry.id   AF-A0A1X0RLA7-F1
#
_cell.length_a   1.000
_cell.length_b   1.000
_cell.length_c   1.000
_cell.angle_alpha   90.00
_cell.angle_beta   90.00
_cell.angle_gamma   90.00
#
_symmetry.space_group_name_H-M   'P 1'
#
loop_
_entity.id
_entity.type
_entity.pdbx_description
1 polymer ?
#
loop_
_entity_poly.entity_id
_entity_poly.type
_entity_poly.pdbx_seq_one_letter_code
_entity_poly.pdbx_strand_id
1 'polypeptide(L)'
;MVQIFSSGLSLIATLLLATSAAAKTCVVGNNKADDSIAIIKAFNDCKTGGTVSFPKGRTWYPKSLINVSGLNNVRIDFAGNIVLPPFDPKYKGGSAYLKIQGNNIHMSGGGTITGNGQSWYDRKDNTAPIV
;
A
#
# COMPACT_ATOMS: atom_id res chain seq x y z
N MET A 1 -32.83 -45.72 -45.49
CA MET A 1 -31.84 -44.66 -45.79
C MET A 1 -32.33 -43.41 -45.07
N VAL A 2 -31.68 -43.06 -43.95
CA VAL A 2 -31.56 -41.76 -43.22
C VAL A 2 -32.82 -40.85 -43.24
N GLN A 3 -33.34 -40.32 -42.12
CA GLN A 3 -32.77 -39.19 -41.39
C GLN A 3 -33.48 -39.01 -40.03
N ILE A 4 -32.71 -39.13 -38.94
CA ILE A 4 -32.28 -38.07 -38.00
C ILE A 4 -33.27 -37.88 -36.83
N PHE A 5 -32.92 -38.53 -35.71
CA PHE A 5 -33.39 -38.18 -34.38
C PHE A 5 -32.95 -36.74 -34.07
N SER A 6 -33.91 -35.84 -33.88
CA SER A 6 -33.68 -34.45 -33.49
C SER A 6 -33.31 -34.40 -32.00
N SER A 7 -32.03 -34.63 -31.71
CA SER A 7 -31.43 -34.40 -30.40
C SER A 7 -31.31 -32.88 -30.18
N GLY A 8 -32.23 -32.30 -29.41
CA GLY A 8 -32.15 -30.90 -29.01
C GLY A 8 -30.91 -30.65 -28.16
N LEU A 9 -29.87 -30.05 -28.76
CA LEU A 9 -28.75 -29.46 -28.04
C LEU A 9 -29.26 -28.21 -27.30
N SER A 10 -29.55 -28.35 -26.01
CA SER A 10 -29.79 -27.20 -25.14
C SER A 10 -28.42 -26.58 -24.79
N LEU A 11 -27.99 -25.57 -25.56
CA LEU A 11 -26.86 -24.71 -25.19
C LEU A 11 -27.30 -23.80 -24.03
N ILE A 12 -27.15 -24.26 -22.81
CA ILE A 12 -27.20 -23.38 -21.63
C ILE A 12 -25.85 -22.66 -21.59
N ALA A 13 -25.79 -21.49 -22.23
CA ALA A 13 -24.70 -20.55 -22.06
C ALA A 13 -24.82 -19.92 -20.67
N THR A 14 -24.18 -20.52 -19.66
CA THR A 14 -24.01 -19.90 -18.34
C THR A 14 -23.08 -18.71 -18.47
N LEU A 15 -23.68 -17.52 -18.65
CA LEU A 15 -22.99 -16.24 -18.57
C LEU A 15 -22.50 -16.07 -17.12
N LEU A 16 -21.24 -16.40 -16.83
CA LEU A 16 -20.61 -16.01 -15.57
C LEU A 16 -20.50 -14.48 -15.58
N LEU A 17 -21.49 -13.81 -14.99
CA LEU A 17 -21.32 -12.43 -14.55
C LEU A 17 -20.25 -12.43 -13.45
N ALA A 18 -18.99 -12.29 -13.86
CA ALA A 18 -17.94 -11.90 -12.94
C ALA A 18 -18.28 -10.49 -12.43
N THR A 19 -18.99 -10.41 -11.31
CA THR A 19 -19.23 -9.15 -10.62
C THR A 19 -17.88 -8.66 -10.12
N SER A 20 -17.19 -7.83 -10.90
CA SER A 20 -16.02 -7.10 -10.42
C SER A 20 -16.51 -6.10 -9.37
N ALA A 21 -16.54 -6.51 -8.10
CA ALA A 21 -16.76 -5.59 -7.01
C ALA A 21 -15.74 -4.45 -7.14
N ALA A 22 -16.21 -3.21 -7.16
CA ALA A 22 -15.33 -2.05 -7.28
C ALA A 22 -14.27 -2.11 -6.18
N ALA A 23 -12.99 -2.05 -6.56
CA ALA A 23 -11.88 -2.14 -5.62
C ALA A 23 -11.97 -0.98 -4.61
N LYS A 24 -12.02 -1.32 -3.31
CA LYS A 24 -12.08 -0.33 -2.23
C LYS A 24 -10.84 0.58 -2.31
N THR A 25 -11.04 1.89 -2.20
CA THR A 25 -9.95 2.87 -2.10
C THR A 25 -9.88 3.45 -0.70
N CYS A 26 -8.73 3.32 -0.05
CA CYS A 26 -8.43 3.84 1.27
C CYS A 26 -7.48 5.04 1.13
N VAL A 27 -8.06 6.23 1.17
CA VAL A 27 -7.30 7.48 1.13
C VAL A 27 -6.63 7.70 2.48
N VAL A 28 -5.30 7.86 2.47
CA VAL A 28 -4.51 8.01 3.69
C VAL A 28 -4.81 9.36 4.34
N GLY A 29 -5.46 9.36 5.50
CA GLY A 29 -5.72 10.57 6.29
C GLY A 29 -4.45 11.15 6.91
N ASN A 30 -4.61 12.20 7.72
CA ASN A 30 -3.55 12.71 8.59
C ASN A 30 -3.91 12.44 10.06
N ASN A 31 -2.90 12.32 10.90
CA ASN A 31 -3.01 12.28 12.35
C ASN A 31 -2.11 13.37 12.94
N LYS A 32 -2.70 14.27 13.75
CA LYS A 32 -2.00 15.44 14.29
C LYS A 32 -0.77 15.09 15.14
N ALA A 33 -0.73 13.89 15.73
CA ALA A 33 0.38 13.44 16.56
C ALA A 33 1.40 12.65 15.74
N ASP A 34 0.96 11.64 14.98
CA ASP A 34 1.81 10.70 14.25
C ASP A 34 1.06 10.12 13.04
N ASP A 35 1.46 10.54 11.83
CA ASP A 35 0.82 10.10 10.59
C ASP A 35 1.01 8.59 10.29
N SER A 36 1.96 7.90 10.93
CA SER A 36 2.11 6.45 10.78
C SER A 36 0.83 5.69 11.15
N ILE A 37 0.05 6.20 12.12
CA ILE A 37 -1.22 5.63 12.55
C ILE A 37 -2.24 5.64 11.39
N ALA A 38 -2.34 6.78 10.68
CA ALA A 38 -3.26 6.93 9.55
C ALA A 38 -2.81 6.09 8.35
N ILE A 39 -1.49 6.00 8.11
CA ILE A 39 -0.90 5.18 7.05
C ILE A 39 -1.19 3.69 7.30
N ILE A 40 -0.86 3.17 8.49
CA ILE A 40 -1.09 1.77 8.86
C ILE A 40 -2.58 1.44 8.76
N LYS A 41 -3.45 2.33 9.23
CA LYS A 41 -4.91 2.14 9.13
C LYS A 41 -5.36 1.99 7.69
N ALA A 42 -4.92 2.87 6.78
CA ALA A 42 -5.32 2.81 5.38
C ALA A 42 -4.86 1.51 4.70
N PHE A 43 -3.63 1.04 4.99
CA PHE A 43 -3.15 -0.26 4.52
C PHE A 43 -3.99 -1.42 5.04
N ASN A 44 -4.31 -1.43 6.35
CA ASN A 44 -5.13 -2.48 6.94
C ASN A 44 -6.56 -2.50 6.38
N ASP A 45 -7.16 -1.33 6.17
CA ASP A 45 -8.51 -1.19 5.63
C ASP A 45 -8.62 -1.65 4.17
N CYS A 46 -7.52 -1.63 3.42
CA CYS A 46 -7.44 -2.02 2.01
C CYS A 46 -6.49 -3.19 1.75
N LYS A 47 -6.22 -4.01 2.77
CA LYS A 47 -5.17 -5.04 2.73
C LYS A 47 -5.39 -6.14 1.69
N THR A 48 -6.60 -6.30 1.15
CA THR A 48 -6.94 -7.34 0.17
C THR A 48 -7.74 -6.75 -0.98
N GLY A 49 -7.15 -6.73 -2.19
CA GLY A 49 -7.78 -6.26 -3.42
C GLY A 49 -8.00 -4.74 -3.51
N GLY A 50 -7.56 -3.97 -2.51
CA GLY A 50 -7.82 -2.54 -2.40
C GLY A 50 -6.73 -1.65 -2.98
N THR A 51 -7.01 -0.36 -3.03
CA THR A 51 -6.06 0.71 -3.37
C THR A 51 -5.81 1.58 -2.14
N VAL A 52 -4.56 1.79 -1.75
CA VAL A 52 -4.15 2.78 -0.75
C VAL A 52 -3.68 4.02 -1.51
N SER A 53 -4.35 5.16 -1.33
CA SER A 53 -4.04 6.39 -2.06
C SER A 53 -3.44 7.44 -1.15
N PHE A 54 -2.29 7.96 -1.56
CA PHE A 54 -1.59 9.12 -1.03
C PHE A 54 -1.73 10.26 -2.06
N PRO A 55 -2.75 11.12 -1.94
CA PRO A 55 -3.05 12.13 -2.95
C PRO A 55 -1.93 13.17 -3.09
N LYS A 56 -1.82 13.70 -4.32
CA LYS A 56 -0.91 14.80 -4.66
C LYS A 56 -1.19 16.03 -3.79
N GLY A 57 -0.13 16.77 -3.46
CA GLY A 57 -0.22 18.00 -2.67
C GLY A 57 -0.38 17.77 -1.16
N ARG A 58 -0.35 16.52 -0.69
CA ARG A 58 -0.36 16.19 0.73
C ARG A 58 1.00 15.70 1.20
N THR A 59 1.27 15.95 2.48
CA THR A 59 2.49 15.51 3.16
C THR A 59 2.14 14.78 4.44
N TRP A 60 2.83 13.68 4.71
CA TRP A 60 2.72 12.90 5.94
C TRP A 60 4.05 12.90 6.69
N TYR A 61 3.96 13.05 8.01
CA TYR A 61 5.08 13.11 8.96
C TYR A 61 4.97 11.95 9.96
N PRO A 62 5.28 10.71 9.55
CA PRO A 62 5.28 9.57 10.46
C PRO A 62 6.31 9.75 11.57
N LYS A 63 5.94 9.38 12.79
CA LYS A 63 6.79 9.38 14.00
C LYS A 63 6.94 7.99 14.62
N SER A 64 6.52 6.95 13.91
CA SER A 64 6.78 5.55 14.25
C SER A 64 7.21 4.78 13.00
N LEU A 65 7.93 3.66 13.19
CA LEU A 65 8.27 2.76 12.10
C LEU A 65 6.98 2.12 11.56
N ILE A 66 6.74 2.23 10.25
CA ILE A 66 5.56 1.67 9.61
C ILE A 66 5.86 0.23 9.23
N ASN A 67 5.11 -0.72 9.77
CA ASN A 67 5.21 -2.13 9.42
C ASN A 67 3.82 -2.67 9.05
N VAL A 68 3.62 -2.94 7.77
CA VAL A 68 2.37 -3.49 7.23
C VAL A 68 2.68 -4.78 6.47
N SER A 69 1.95 -5.83 6.79
CA SER A 69 2.17 -7.17 6.27
C SER A 69 0.85 -7.83 5.87
N GLY A 70 0.94 -8.95 5.15
CA GLY A 70 -0.25 -9.69 4.71
C GLY A 70 -1.08 -8.94 3.66
N LEU A 71 -0.48 -7.98 2.94
CA LEU A 71 -1.13 -7.36 1.80
C LEU A 71 -1.31 -8.39 0.68
N ASN A 72 -2.45 -8.37 0.01
CA ASN A 72 -2.73 -9.26 -1.11
C ASN A 72 -3.45 -8.50 -2.23
N ASN A 73 -2.83 -8.44 -3.42
CA ASN A 73 -3.40 -7.75 -4.58
C ASN A 73 -3.72 -6.27 -4.30
N VAL A 74 -2.77 -5.56 -3.69
CA VAL A 74 -2.92 -4.16 -3.26
C VAL A 74 -2.27 -3.22 -4.27
N ARG A 75 -2.99 -2.16 -4.63
CA ARG A 75 -2.43 -1.02 -5.38
C ARG A 75 -2.08 0.10 -4.40
N ILE A 76 -0.93 0.72 -4.60
CA ILE A 76 -0.49 1.89 -3.84
C ILE A 76 -0.37 3.03 -4.84
N ASP A 77 -1.32 3.95 -4.78
CA ASP A 77 -1.29 5.20 -5.53
C ASP A 77 -0.54 6.24 -4.70
N PHE A 78 0.76 6.38 -4.94
CA PHE A 78 1.66 7.22 -4.17
C PHE A 78 2.02 8.51 -4.92
N ALA A 79 1.20 9.56 -4.78
CA ALA A 79 1.38 10.84 -5.47
C ALA A 79 1.74 12.03 -4.56
N GLY A 80 1.67 11.87 -3.24
CA GLY A 80 2.04 12.89 -2.26
C GLY A 80 3.47 12.72 -1.71
N ASN A 81 3.70 13.21 -0.49
CA ASN A 81 5.04 13.25 0.12
C ASN A 81 5.07 12.59 1.50
N ILE A 82 6.08 11.78 1.78
CA ILE A 82 6.39 11.32 3.15
C ILE A 82 7.69 11.99 3.59
N VAL A 83 7.68 12.63 4.75
CA VAL A 83 8.87 13.20 5.37
C VAL A 83 9.19 12.39 6.61
N LEU A 84 10.23 11.55 6.50
CA LEU A 84 10.71 10.73 7.60
C LEU A 84 11.36 11.59 8.68
N PRO A 85 11.31 11.19 9.95
CA PRO A 85 11.92 11.97 11.01
C PRO A 85 13.45 11.99 10.88
N PRO A 86 14.12 13.07 11.30
CA PRO A 86 15.58 13.07 11.42
C PRO A 86 16.04 12.09 12.52
N PHE A 87 17.33 12.09 12.83
CA PHE A 87 17.92 11.33 13.93
C PHE A 87 17.09 11.48 15.21
N ASP A 88 16.65 10.35 15.74
CA ASP A 88 16.03 10.20 17.05
C ASP A 88 16.50 8.83 17.59
N PRO A 89 17.11 8.77 18.80
CA PRO A 89 17.61 7.53 19.38
C PRO A 89 16.59 6.39 19.42
N LYS A 90 15.29 6.69 19.45
CA LYS A 90 14.23 5.67 19.49
C LYS A 90 14.15 4.81 18.23
N TYR A 91 14.74 5.24 17.12
CA TYR A 91 14.75 4.47 15.86
C TYR A 91 16.01 3.62 15.67
N LYS A 92 17.01 3.73 16.56
CA LYS A 92 18.27 2.99 16.44
C LYS A 92 18.04 1.49 16.36
N GLY A 93 18.69 0.83 15.41
CA GLY A 93 18.57 -0.61 15.20
C GLY A 93 17.23 -1.05 14.62
N GLY A 94 16.34 -0.11 14.26
CA GLY A 94 15.12 -0.40 13.54
C GLY A 94 15.43 -0.94 12.14
N SER A 95 14.62 -1.88 11.65
CA SER A 95 14.87 -2.51 10.33
C SER A 95 14.64 -1.55 9.15
N ALA A 96 13.50 -0.86 9.11
CA ALA A 96 13.15 0.10 8.06
C ALA A 96 12.12 1.11 8.58
N TYR A 97 12.11 2.32 8.03
CA TYR A 97 11.08 3.33 8.31
C TYR A 97 9.74 2.95 7.69
N LEU A 98 9.75 2.38 6.49
CA LEU A 98 8.58 1.83 5.81
C LEU A 98 8.85 0.37 5.43
N LYS A 99 8.14 -0.55 6.07
CA LYS A 99 8.16 -1.97 5.74
C LYS A 99 6.78 -2.38 5.24
N ILE A 100 6.64 -2.51 3.92
CA ILE A 100 5.39 -2.83 3.23
C ILE A 100 5.55 -4.21 2.59
N GLN A 101 4.80 -5.21 3.06
CA GLN A 101 5.00 -6.61 2.70
C GLN A 101 3.71 -7.33 2.33
N GLY A 102 3.81 -8.25 1.37
CA GLY A 102 2.67 -9.05 0.92
C GLY A 102 2.87 -9.66 -0.46
N ASN A 103 1.77 -10.11 -1.06
CA ASN A 103 1.74 -10.71 -2.38
C ASN A 103 1.04 -9.78 -3.37
N ASN A 104 1.61 -9.65 -4.57
CA ASN A 104 1.07 -8.85 -5.68
C ASN A 104 0.76 -7.40 -5.26
N ILE A 105 1.77 -6.68 -4.80
CA ILE A 105 1.71 -5.25 -4.46
C ILE A 105 2.23 -4.45 -5.65
N HIS A 106 1.48 -3.45 -6.09
CA HIS A 106 1.87 -2.55 -7.17
C HIS A 106 1.85 -1.12 -6.69
N MET A 107 2.92 -0.37 -6.89
CA MET A 107 3.02 1.05 -6.54
C MET A 107 3.16 1.91 -7.80
N SER A 108 2.46 3.05 -7.84
CA SER A 108 2.53 4.07 -8.87
C SER A 108 2.44 5.47 -8.24
N GLY A 109 2.46 6.56 -9.03
CA GLY A 109 2.05 7.89 -8.57
C GLY A 109 3.15 8.96 -8.48
N GLY A 110 4.43 8.60 -8.48
CA GLY A 110 5.54 9.56 -8.60
C GLY A 110 5.72 10.54 -7.43
N GLY A 111 5.16 10.22 -6.26
CA GLY A 111 5.36 10.96 -5.01
C GLY A 111 6.81 10.90 -4.50
N THR A 112 7.08 11.59 -3.40
CA THR A 112 8.45 11.73 -2.85
C THR A 112 8.56 11.23 -1.41
N ILE A 113 9.66 10.56 -1.09
CA ILE A 113 10.05 10.25 0.29
C ILE A 113 11.30 11.06 0.64
N THR A 114 11.21 11.94 1.63
CA THR A 114 12.34 12.69 2.19
C THR A 114 12.88 11.96 3.40
N GLY A 115 14.09 11.39 3.27
CA GLY A 115 14.65 10.50 4.30
C GLY A 115 15.24 11.18 5.54
N ASN A 116 15.64 12.47 5.47
CA ASN A 116 16.29 13.21 6.57
C ASN A 116 17.55 12.51 7.17
N GLY A 117 18.24 11.70 6.37
CA GLY A 117 19.42 10.93 6.76
C GLY A 117 20.66 11.75 7.13
N GLN A 118 20.75 13.02 6.73
CA GLN A 118 21.91 13.87 7.00
C GLN A 118 22.26 13.93 8.50
N SER A 119 21.24 14.06 9.34
CA SER A 119 21.42 14.10 10.80
C SER A 119 22.01 12.82 11.40
N TRP A 120 21.82 11.65 10.76
CA TRP A 120 22.49 10.40 11.12
C TRP A 120 23.96 10.40 10.68
N TYR A 121 24.24 10.87 9.46
CA TYR A 121 25.61 11.00 8.94
C TYR A 121 26.46 11.97 9.75
N ASP A 122 25.91 13.14 10.12
CA ASP A 122 26.60 14.14 10.93
C ASP A 122 27.02 13.57 12.29
N ARG A 123 26.24 12.62 12.82
CA ARG A 123 26.53 11.92 14.08
C ARG A 123 27.43 10.70 13.92
N LYS A 124 27.73 10.29 12.69
CA LYS A 124 28.46 9.04 12.37
C LYS A 124 27.80 7.80 12.98
N ASP A 125 26.47 7.81 13.05
CA ASP A 125 25.69 6.73 13.62
C ASP A 125 25.13 5.82 12.51
N ASN A 126 25.70 4.62 12.41
CA ASN A 126 25.37 3.65 11.36
C ASN A 126 24.21 2.72 11.75
N THR A 127 23.38 3.10 12.73
CA THR A 127 22.24 2.30 13.21
C THR A 127 20.88 2.83 12.77
N ALA A 128 20.85 3.73 11.79
CA ALA A 128 19.62 4.24 11.20
C ALA A 128 18.79 3.10 10.56
N PRO A 129 17.45 3.16 10.64
CA PRO A 129 16.62 2.29 9.82
C PRO A 129 16.81 2.56 8.33
N ILE A 130 16.61 1.52 7.52
CA ILE A 130 16.60 1.62 6.06
C ILE A 130 15.42 2.52 5.61
N VAL A 131 15.65 3.33 4.58
CA VAL A 131 14.64 4.13 3.87
C VAL A 131 14.20 3.41 2.61
#